data_AF-A0A7S7NZ69-F1
#
_entry.id   AF-A0A7S7NZ69-F1
#
_cell.length_a   1.000
_cell.length_b   1.000
_cell.length_c   1.000
_cell.angle_alpha   90.00
_cell.angle_beta   90.00
_cell.angle_gamma   90.00
#
_symmetry.space_group_name_H-M   'P 1'
#
loop_
_entity.id
_entity.type
_entity.pdbx_description
1 polymer ?
#
loop_
_entity_poly.entity_id
_entity_poly.type
_entity_poly.pdbx_seq_one_letter_code
_entity_poly.pdbx_strand_id
1 'polypeptide(L)' 'MALYKFGQRLTQTNDAAFDGTHTPGTAAPHPGIYRCTSCGDEIAIAGGHILPPQNHRQHNPQSGDIRWQLLVYPVQQK' A
#
# COMPACT_ATOMS: atom_id res chain seq x y z
N MET A 1 6.63 -6.90 -4.92
CA MET A 1 5.83 -7.85 -4.12
C MET A 1 6.46 -7.94 -2.74
N ALA A 2 5.66 -7.67 -1.70
CA ALA A 2 6.11 -7.71 -0.32
C ALA A 2 6.64 -9.10 0.04
N LEU A 3 7.78 -9.16 0.72
CA LEU A 3 8.44 -10.39 1.13
C LEU A 3 8.25 -10.60 2.63
N TYR A 4 7.98 -11.84 3.05
CA TYR A 4 7.83 -12.21 4.45
C TYR A 4 8.58 -13.51 4.75
N LYS A 5 9.16 -13.62 5.95
CA LYS A 5 9.82 -14.85 6.44
C LYS A 5 8.94 -15.63 7.42
N PHE A 6 8.21 -14.92 8.29
CA PHE A 6 7.45 -15.53 9.40
C PHE A 6 5.95 -15.41 9.15
N GLY A 7 5.42 -16.14 8.18
CA GLY A 7 3.98 -16.08 7.81
C GLY A 7 3.03 -16.41 8.96
N GLN A 8 3.45 -17.23 9.92
CA GLN A 8 2.70 -17.55 11.15
C GLN A 8 2.46 -16.35 12.07
N ARG A 9 3.20 -15.25 11.87
CA ARG A 9 3.03 -13.98 12.59
C ARG A 9 2.14 -13.00 11.83
N LEU A 10 1.57 -13.41 10.70
CA LEU A 10 0.59 -12.65 9.94
C LEU A 10 -0.76 -13.36 10.03
N THR A 11 -1.81 -12.57 10.21
CA THR A 11 -3.18 -13.05 10.14
C THR A 11 -3.75 -12.64 8.79
N GLN A 12 -4.11 -13.61 7.95
CA GLN A 12 -4.91 -13.33 6.78
C GLN A 12 -6.32 -12.94 7.21
N THR A 13 -6.88 -11.91 6.59
CA THR A 13 -8.27 -11.48 6.77
C THR A 13 -8.81 -10.92 5.46
N ASN A 14 -10.13 -10.80 5.36
CA ASN A 14 -10.84 -10.17 4.23
C ASN A 14 -11.36 -8.78 4.64
N ASP A 15 -10.56 -8.01 5.37
CA ASP A 15 -10.94 -6.66 5.77
C ASP A 15 -11.12 -5.77 4.52
N ALA A 16 -12.22 -5.01 4.46
CA ALA A 16 -12.55 -4.15 3.33
C ALA A 16 -11.51 -3.04 3.08
N ALA A 17 -10.65 -2.74 4.05
CA ALA A 17 -9.52 -1.82 3.89
C ALA A 17 -8.57 -2.21 2.73
N PHE A 18 -8.53 -3.49 2.35
CA PHE A 18 -7.70 -4.00 1.24
C PHE A 18 -8.34 -3.81 -0.15
N ASP A 19 -9.65 -3.60 -0.22
CA ASP A 19 -10.39 -3.51 -1.49
C ASP A 19 -10.27 -2.11 -2.12
N GLY A 20 -9.97 -1.11 -1.30
CA GLY A 20 -9.87 0.29 -1.72
C GLY A 20 -8.58 0.63 -2.48
N THR A 21 -8.68 1.62 -3.36
CA THR A 21 -7.52 2.27 -3.98
C THR A 21 -7.51 3.78 -3.69
N HIS A 22 -6.32 4.34 -3.55
CA HIS A 22 -6.13 5.75 -3.19
C HIS A 22 -5.26 6.47 -4.21
N THR A 23 -5.61 7.72 -4.53
CA THR A 23 -4.76 8.58 -5.35
C THR A 23 -3.58 9.10 -4.52
N PRO A 24 -2.47 9.49 -5.18
CA PRO A 24 -1.49 10.37 -4.57
C PRO A 24 -2.12 11.59 -3.91
N GLY A 25 -1.44 12.13 -2.89
CA GLY A 25 -1.94 13.27 -2.13
C GLY A 25 -2.97 12.92 -1.05
N THR A 26 -3.49 11.69 -1.05
CA THR A 26 -4.40 11.19 -0.01
C THR A 26 -3.60 10.77 1.22
N ALA A 27 -4.09 11.09 2.42
CA ALA A 27 -3.55 10.54 3.66
C ALA A 27 -3.82 9.03 3.74
N ALA A 28 -2.80 8.22 4.05
CA ALA A 28 -2.93 6.77 4.16
C ALA A 28 -3.91 6.39 5.29
N PRO A 29 -5.03 5.71 5.01
CA PRO A 29 -5.99 5.36 6.05
C PRO A 29 -5.43 4.39 7.10
N HIS A 30 -4.47 3.54 6.69
CA HIS A 30 -3.78 2.62 7.57
C HIS A 30 -2.26 2.77 7.40
N PRO A 31 -1.46 2.61 8.47
CA PRO A 31 -0.03 2.35 8.30
C PRO A 31 0.14 1.02 7.58
N GLY A 32 1.13 0.87 6.70
CA GLY A 32 1.33 -0.40 6.03
C GLY A 32 2.14 -0.36 4.76
N ILE A 33 2.10 -1.48 4.04
CA ILE A 33 2.66 -1.60 2.71
C ILE A 33 1.54 -1.39 1.70
N TYR A 34 1.73 -0.43 0.79
CA TYR A 34 0.84 -0.18 -0.32
C TYR A 34 1.51 -0.56 -1.63
N ARG A 35 0.74 -1.10 -2.57
CA ARG A 35 1.15 -1.44 -3.93
C ARG A 35 0.48 -0.52 -4.93
N CYS A 36 1.24 -0.04 -5.92
CA CYS A 36 0.70 0.64 -7.07
C CYS A 36 -0.03 -0.38 -7.97
N THR A 37 -1.31 -0.15 -8.28
CA THR A 37 -2.08 -1.06 -9.13
C THR A 37 -1.65 -0.98 -10.60
N SER A 38 -0.95 0.08 -11.00
CA SER A 38 -0.47 0.31 -12.37
C SER A 38 0.88 -0.41 -12.64
N CYS A 39 1.93 -0.11 -11.86
CA CYS A 39 3.27 -0.68 -12.08
C CYS A 39 3.63 -1.85 -11.14
N GLY A 40 2.88 -2.03 -10.05
CA GLY A 40 3.16 -3.07 -9.06
C GLY A 40 4.25 -2.72 -8.03
N ASP A 41 4.85 -1.54 -8.09
CA ASP A 41 5.80 -1.06 -7.08
C ASP A 41 5.12 -0.89 -5.71
N GLU A 42 5.93 -1.01 -4.66
CA GLU A 42 5.46 -0.96 -3.29
C GLU A 42 6.16 0.14 -2.48
N ILE A 43 5.44 0.65 -1.50
CA ILE A 43 5.93 1.60 -0.50
C ILE A 43 5.50 1.15 0.89
N ALA A 44 6.27 1.52 1.91
CA ALA A 44 5.83 1.49 3.29
C ALA A 44 5.52 2.92 3.75
N ILE A 45 4.41 3.12 4.44
CA ILE A 45 3.97 4.45 4.90
C ILE A 45 3.28 4.35 6.26
N ALA A 46 3.48 5.37 7.10
CA ALA A 46 2.76 5.51 8.35
C ALA A 46 1.31 5.99 8.11
N GLY A 47 0.39 5.60 9.00
CA GLY A 47 -1.01 6.05 8.92
C GLY A 47 -1.10 7.58 9.02
N GLY A 48 -1.99 8.18 8.23
CA GLY A 48 -2.15 9.63 8.15
C GLY A 48 -1.11 10.36 7.30
N HIS A 49 0.01 9.72 6.92
CA HIS A 49 1.00 10.34 6.02
C HIS A 49 0.49 10.34 4.57
N ILE A 50 0.97 11.31 3.79
CA ILE A 50 0.53 11.52 2.41
C ILE A 50 1.14 10.48 1.46
N LEU A 51 0.28 9.80 0.72
CA LEU A 51 0.67 8.85 -0.31
C LEU A 51 1.41 9.57 -1.46
N PRO A 52 2.61 9.09 -1.85
CA PRO A 52 3.48 9.81 -2.75
C PRO A 52 2.96 9.80 -4.20
N PRO A 53 3.25 10.86 -4.97
CA PRO A 53 2.92 10.94 -6.38
C PRO A 53 3.90 10.23 -7.30
N GLN A 54 5.09 9.81 -6.82
CA GLN A 54 6.05 9.02 -7.60
C GLN A 54 6.89 8.11 -6.71
N ASN A 55 7.11 6.86 -7.15
CA ASN A 55 8.18 6.01 -6.64
C ASN A 55 9.37 6.14 -7.61
N HIS A 56 10.59 6.39 -7.10
CA HIS A 56 11.70 7.03 -7.82
C HIS A 56 12.34 6.22 -8.99
N ARG A 57 11.73 5.15 -9.50
CA ARG A 57 12.29 4.35 -10.62
C ARG A 57 11.36 4.18 -11.84
N GLN A 58 10.70 5.27 -12.22
CA GLN A 58 10.02 5.47 -13.52
C GLN A 58 8.62 4.87 -13.58
N HIS A 59 7.64 5.68 -13.14
CA HIS A 59 6.27 5.47 -13.55
C HIS A 59 6.15 5.85 -15.04
N ASN A 60 5.94 4.87 -15.92
CA ASN A 60 5.61 5.14 -17.32
C ASN A 60 4.18 5.72 -17.37
N PRO A 61 3.98 6.93 -17.92
CA PRO A 61 2.63 7.52 -18.04
C PRO A 61 1.63 6.65 -18.80
N GLN A 62 2.12 5.76 -19.68
CA GLN A 62 1.27 4.83 -20.42
C GLN A 62 0.74 3.65 -19.57
N SER A 63 1.32 3.41 -18.39
CA SER A 63 0.90 2.33 -17.50
C SER A 63 -0.39 2.67 -16.73
N GLY A 64 -0.90 3.90 -16.85
CA GLY A 64 -2.11 4.38 -16.19
C GLY A 64 -1.82 5.19 -14.92
N ASP A 65 -2.90 5.66 -14.29
CA ASP A 65 -2.82 6.50 -13.09
C ASP A 65 -2.23 5.74 -11.90
N ILE A 66 -1.48 6.47 -11.07
CA ILE A 66 -1.00 5.94 -9.79
C ILE A 66 -2.20 5.77 -8.86
N ARG A 67 -2.37 4.53 -8.40
CA ARG A 67 -3.39 4.14 -7.44
C ARG A 67 -2.76 3.19 -6.44
N TRP A 68 -2.85 3.54 -5.16
CA TRP A 68 -2.26 2.79 -4.06
C TRP A 68 -3.31 1.88 -3.43
N GLN A 69 -3.04 0.58 -3.41
CA GLN A 69 -3.85 -0.44 -2.74
C GLN A 69 -3.09 -0.99 -1.54
N LEU A 70 -3.76 -1.12 -0.40
CA LEU A 70 -3.17 -1.67 0.82
C LEU A 70 -2.92 -3.18 0.65
N LEU A 71 -1.74 -3.67 1.05
CA LEU A 71 -1.41 -5.10 1.06
C LEU A 71 -1.36 -5.71 2.47
N VAL A 72 -0.88 -4.94 3.44
CA VAL A 72 -0.75 -5.37 4.83
C VAL A 72 -0.70 -4.14 5.74
N TYR A 73 -1.38 -4.20 6.89
CA TYR A 73 -1.31 -3.20 7.95
C TYR A 73 -1.15 -3.87 9.32
N PRO A 74 -0.50 -3.22 10.30
CA PRO A 74 -0.42 -3.72 11.67
C PRO A 74 -1.73 -3.50 12.41
N VAL A 75 -2.15 -4.49 13.19
CA VAL A 75 -3.24 -4.35 14.18
C VAL A 75 -2.60 -4.04 15.53
N GLN A 76 -2.95 -2.91 16.14
CA GLN A 76 -2.47 -2.55 17.47
C GLN A 76 -3.15 -3.44 18.52
N GLN A 77 -2.34 -4.07 19.36
CA GLN A 77 -2.85 -4.72 20.58
C GLN A 77 -3.17 -3.62 21.60
N LYS A 78 -4.34 -3.72 22.23
CA LYS A 78 -4.70 -2.91 23.38
C LYS A 78 -4.05 -3.46 24.65
#